data_AF-G2FCK6-F1
#
_entry.id   AF-G2FCK6-F1
#
_cell.length_a   1.000
_cell.length_b   1.000
_cell.length_c   1.000
_cell.angle_alpha   90.00
_cell.angle_beta   90.00
_cell.angle_gamma   90.00
#
_symmetry.space_group_name_H-M   'P 1'
#
loop_
_entity.id
_entity.type
_entity.pdbx_description
1 polymer ?
#
loop_
_entity_poly.entity_id
_entity_poly.type
_entity_poly.pdbx_seq_one_letter_code
_entity_poly.pdbx_strand_id
1 'polypeptide(L)' 'MLIVAEAYAWYRLALGNGYKLAGDSLVELARSITAEERHKGILRLQDYRRRYKAR' A
#
# COMPACT_ATOMS: atom_id res chain seq x y z
N MET A 1 13.66 2.77 2.68
CA MET A 1 13.76 1.93 1.46
C MET A 1 12.49 2.11 0.64
N LEU A 2 12.56 2.50 -0.64
CA LEU A 2 11.37 2.84 -1.47
C LEU A 2 10.42 1.66 -1.74
N ILE A 3 10.97 0.44 -1.75
CA ILE A 3 10.27 -0.81 -2.08
C ILE A 3 9.16 -1.13 -1.06
N VAL A 4 9.41 -0.85 0.22
CA VAL A 4 8.48 -1.16 1.32
C VAL A 4 7.22 -0.31 1.26
N ALA A 5 7.39 1.00 1.04
CA ALA A 5 6.30 1.95 0.89
C ALA A 5 5.44 1.63 -0.35
N GLU A 6 6.09 1.23 -1.44
CA GLU A 6 5.40 0.74 -2.64
C GLU A 6 4.59 -0.52 -2.32
N ALA A 7 5.21 -1.56 -1.76
CA ALA A 7 4.52 -2.81 -1.43
C ALA A 7 3.27 -2.56 -0.57
N TYR A 8 3.37 -1.70 0.45
CA TYR A 8 2.22 -1.30 1.27
C TYR A 8 1.09 -0.69 0.44
N ALA A 9 1.43 0.23 -0.47
CA ALA A 9 0.45 0.87 -1.34
C ALA A 9 -0.23 -0.14 -2.29
N TRP A 10 0.54 -1.05 -2.89
CA TRP A 10 0.03 -2.09 -3.79
C TRP A 10 -0.89 -3.08 -3.06
N TYR A 11 -0.52 -3.56 -1.88
CA TYR A 11 -1.39 -4.46 -1.11
C TYR A 11 -2.69 -3.77 -0.70
N ARG A 12 -2.65 -2.49 -0.31
CA ARG A 12 -3.87 -1.72 -0.02
C ARG A 12 -4.75 -1.54 -1.25
N LEU A 13 -4.15 -1.31 -2.41
CA LEU A 13 -4.87 -1.19 -3.68
C LEU A 13 -5.52 -2.53 -4.06
N ALA A 14 -4.76 -3.63 -4.03
CA ALA A 14 -5.24 -4.96 -4.35
C ALA A 14 -6.37 -5.39 -3.39
N LEU A 15 -6.20 -5.19 -2.08
CA LEU A 15 -7.24 -5.49 -1.09
C LEU A 15 -8.53 -4.68 -1.38
N GLY A 16 -8.40 -3.40 -1.73
CA GLY A 16 -9.54 -2.56 -2.12
C GLY A 16 -10.24 -2.99 -3.41
N ASN A 17 -9.57 -3.79 -4.25
CA ASN A 17 -10.11 -4.37 -5.49
C ASN A 17 -10.58 -5.83 -5.30
N GLY A 18 -10.65 -6.33 -4.07
CA GLY A 18 -11.21 -7.67 -3.76
C GLY A 18 -10.19 -8.80 -3.68
N TYR A 19 -8.89 -8.54 -3.85
CA TYR A 19 -7.84 -9.55 -3.68
C TYR A 19 -7.58 -9.81 -2.19
N LYS A 20 -8.32 -10.75 -1.61
CA LYS A 20 -8.32 -11.03 -0.15
C LYS A 20 -6.94 -11.42 0.39
N LEU A 21 -6.14 -12.17 -0.38
CA LEU A 21 -4.77 -12.57 0.01
C LEU A 21 -3.85 -11.36 0.25
N ALA A 22 -4.12 -10.22 -0.40
CA ALA A 22 -3.35 -9.00 -0.15
C ALA A 22 -3.55 -8.46 1.28
N GLY A 23 -4.63 -8.86 1.97
CA GLY A 23 -4.88 -8.51 3.36
C GLY A 23 -3.85 -9.14 4.31
N ASP A 24 -3.56 -10.43 4.13
CA ASP A 24 -2.61 -11.15 4.97
C ASP A 24 -1.20 -10.60 4.79
N SER A 25 -0.77 -10.44 3.53
CA SER A 25 0.53 -9.83 3.21
C SER A 25 0.64 -8.38 3.70
N LEU A 26 -0.46 -7.61 3.69
CA LEU A 26 -0.48 -6.26 4.25
C LEU A 26 -0.30 -6.27 5.77
N VAL A 27 -0.93 -7.21 6.49
CA VAL A 27 -0.80 -7.33 7.94
C VAL A 27 0.63 -7.71 8.33
N GLU A 28 1.21 -8.69 7.64
CA GLU A 28 2.60 -9.09 7.86
C GLU A 28 3.57 -7.93 7.59
N LEU A 29 3.41 -7.26 6.44
CA LEU A 29 4.22 -6.10 6.11
C LEU A 29 4.03 -4.96 7.13
N ALA A 30 2.81 -4.69 7.57
CA ALA A 30 2.55 -3.60 8.53
C ALA A 30 3.21 -3.85 9.90
N ARG A 31 3.52 -5.11 10.25
CA ARG A 31 4.24 -5.46 11.48
C ARG A 31 5.76 -5.31 11.35
N SER A 32 6.31 -5.39 10.14
CA SER A 32 7.76 -5.37 9.90
C SER A 32 8.32 -4.00 9.52
N ILE A 33 7.46 -2.98 9.38
CA ILE A 33 7.85 -1.67 8.85
C ILE A 33 7.71 -0.57 9.90
N THR A 34 8.48 0.50 9.71
CA THR A 34 8.40 1.68 10.58
C THR A 34 7.14 2.50 10.33
N ALA A 35 6.77 3.35 11.29
CA ALA A 35 5.70 4.31 11.12
C ALA A 35 5.93 5.26 9.93
N GLU A 36 7.18 5.64 9.68
CA GLU A 36 7.56 6.49 8.55
C GLU A 36 7.37 5.80 7.20
N GLU A 37 7.76 4.52 7.09
CA GLU A 37 7.55 3.74 5.86
C GLU A 37 6.07 3.50 5.59
N ARG A 38 5.28 3.25 6.64
CA ARG A 38 3.83 3.17 6.53
C ARG A 38 3.23 4.48 6.04
N HIS A 39 3.68 5.62 6.57
CA HIS A 39 3.24 6.93 6.13
C HIS A 39 3.58 7.18 4.65
N LYS A 40 4.81 6.88 4.23
CA LYS A 40 5.24 6.93 2.81
C LYS A 40 4.36 6.05 1.92
N GLY A 41 3.98 4.86 2.37
CA GLY A 41 3.08 3.97 1.65
C GLY A 41 1.65 4.51 1.52
N ILE A 42 1.14 5.21 2.54
CA ILE A 42 -0.16 5.90 2.46
C ILE A 42 -0.12 7.02 1.41
N LEU A 43 0.95 7.82 1.39
CA LEU A 43 1.13 8.88 0.39
C LEU A 43 1.19 8.30 -1.03
N ARG A 44 1.91 7.19 -1.23
CA ARG A 44 1.96 6.45 -2.51
C ARG A 44 0.58 5.96 -2.96
N LEU A 45 -0.20 5.37 -2.05
CA LEU A 45 -1.56 4.93 -2.35
C LEU A 45 -2.45 6.10 -2.79
N GLN A 46 -2.33 7.27 -2.16
CA GLN A 46 -3.08 8.47 -2.56
C GLN A 46 -2.68 8.95 -3.97
N ASP A 47 -1.38 8.95 -4.28
CA ASP A 47 -0.88 9.28 -5.62
C ASP A 47 -1.44 8.32 -6.68
N TYR A 48 -1.39 7.00 -6.42
CA TYR A 48 -1.96 6.00 -7.34
C TYR A 48 -3.45 6.22 -7.58
N ARG A 49 -4.24 6.47 -6.53
CA ARG A 49 -5.67 6.75 -6.65
C ARG A 49 -5.94 8.03 -7.44
N ARG A 50 -5.14 9.07 -7.23
CA ARG A 50 -5.27 10.33 -7.97
C ARG A 50 -5.01 10.12 -9.47
N ARG A 51 -3.94 9.42 -9.82
CA ARG A 51 -3.60 9.09 -11.21
C ARG A 51 -4.66 8.23 -11.89
N TYR A 52 -5.24 7.28 -11.16
CA TYR A 52 -6.27 6.39 -11.72
C TYR A 52 -7.63 7.06 -11.91
N LYS A 53 -7.97 8.04 -11.06
CA LYS A 53 -9.24 8.78 -11.16
C LYS A 53 -9.20 9.92 -12.18
N ALA A 54 -8.01 10.36 -12.56
CA ALA A 54 -7.80 11.41 -13.57
C ALA A 54 -7.84 10.89 -15.02
N ARG A 55 -8.19 9.61 -15.21
CA ARG A 55 -8.24 8.90 -16.49
C ARG A 55 -9.64 8.37 -16.71
#